data_AF-A0A960IFL1-F1
#
_entry.id   AF-A0A960IFL1-F1
#
_cell.length_a   1.000
_cell.length_b   1.000
_cell.length_c   1.000
_cell.angle_alpha   90.00
_cell.angle_beta   90.00
_cell.angle_gamma   90.00
#
_symmetry.space_group_name_H-M   'P 1'
#
loop_
_entity.id
_entity.type
_entity.pdbx_description
1 polymer ?
#
loop_
_entity_poly.entity_id
_entity_poly.type
_entity_poly.pdbx_seq_one_letter_code
_entity_poly.pdbx_strand_id
1 'polypeptide(L)'
;MSVTAAAGFVAAGVHAGVQTEPGRLDLALVATDDDQPVAAAGVFTPNRMTAAPVQLCQAHLRATSGRAAAVLLNSGNANAATGEPGHADAEHLTGLVAAELGCAPHHVLMCSTGLIGNRLPVDVMAGAVPGLVRARGVDGAADAAEAIMTTDTR
;
A
#
# COMPACT_ATOMS: atom_id res chain seq x y z
N MET A 1 -16.25 1.90 13.23
CA MET A 1 -14.98 1.36 13.79
C MET A 1 -14.07 1.12 12.59
N SER A 2 -12.83 1.64 12.61
CA SER A 2 -11.92 1.64 11.45
C SER A 2 -10.56 1.04 11.84
N VAL A 3 -9.57 1.06 10.93
CA VAL A 3 -8.24 0.43 11.09
C VAL A 3 -7.43 0.97 12.28
N THR A 4 -7.65 2.23 12.70
CA THR A 4 -6.99 2.83 13.86
C THR A 4 -7.80 2.71 15.16
N ALA A 5 -8.94 2.01 15.15
CA ALA A 5 -9.72 1.80 16.38
C ALA A 5 -9.02 0.84 17.36
N ALA A 6 -8.20 -0.07 16.85
CA ALA A 6 -7.33 -0.90 17.66
C ALA A 6 -6.07 -0.10 18.03
N ALA A 7 -5.66 -0.16 19.30
CA ALA A 7 -4.40 0.43 19.75
C ALA A 7 -3.22 -0.19 19.00
N GLY A 8 -2.19 0.62 18.73
CA GLY A 8 -0.99 0.19 18.00
C GLY A 8 -1.08 0.32 16.49
N PHE A 9 -2.16 0.89 15.94
CA PHE A 9 -2.32 1.10 14.50
C PHE A 9 -2.51 2.58 14.16
N VAL A 10 -1.80 3.01 13.12
CA VAL A 10 -1.86 4.35 12.52
C VAL A 10 -2.15 4.23 11.04
N ALA A 11 -2.77 5.25 10.46
CA ALA A 11 -3.07 5.30 9.05
C ALA A 11 -2.91 6.71 8.47
N ALA A 12 -2.76 6.80 7.16
CA ALA A 12 -2.83 8.05 6.40
C ALA A 12 -3.36 7.79 5.00
N GLY A 13 -3.99 8.81 4.41
CA GLY A 13 -4.27 8.90 2.99
C GLY A 13 -3.79 10.24 2.46
N VAL A 14 -3.17 10.26 1.28
CA VAL A 14 -2.70 11.48 0.62
C VAL A 14 -3.09 11.45 -0.86
N HIS A 15 -3.14 12.64 -1.46
CA HIS A 15 -3.11 12.78 -2.91
C HIS A 15 -1.66 12.70 -3.37
N ALA A 16 -1.25 11.54 -3.88
CA ALA A 16 0.04 11.33 -4.51
C ALA A 16 0.02 11.79 -5.98
N GLY A 17 -1.11 11.67 -6.67
CA GLY A 17 -1.26 12.02 -8.10
C GLY A 17 -1.20 10.81 -9.03
N VAL A 18 -1.55 9.62 -8.53
CA VAL A 18 -1.84 8.43 -9.36
C VAL A 18 -3.13 8.66 -10.14
N GLN A 19 -4.11 9.29 -9.50
CA GLN A 19 -5.33 9.78 -10.14
C GLN A 19 -5.17 11.27 -10.43
N THR A 20 -5.52 11.68 -11.64
CA THR A 20 -5.26 13.04 -12.13
C THR A 20 -6.23 14.10 -11.57
N GLU A 21 -7.28 13.66 -10.87
CA GLU A 21 -8.26 14.54 -10.26
C GLU A 21 -7.65 15.29 -9.06
N PRO A 22 -7.54 16.63 -9.10
CA PRO A 22 -6.88 17.38 -8.04
C PRO A 22 -7.55 17.18 -6.68
N GLY A 23 -6.74 16.90 -5.66
CA GLY A 23 -7.21 16.75 -4.28
C GLY A 23 -7.84 15.39 -3.97
N ARG A 24 -8.00 14.50 -4.96
CA ARG A 24 -8.49 13.15 -4.71
C ARG A 24 -7.41 12.31 -4.06
N LEU A 25 -7.67 11.80 -2.86
CA LEU A 25 -6.75 10.88 -2.20
C LEU A 25 -6.62 9.60 -3.02
N ASP A 26 -5.38 9.10 -3.17
CA ASP A 26 -5.10 7.95 -4.05
C ASP A 26 -3.93 7.08 -3.58
N LEU A 27 -3.31 7.43 -2.46
CA LEU A 27 -2.25 6.68 -1.81
C LEU A 27 -2.50 6.63 -0.30
N ALA A 28 -2.52 5.43 0.26
CA ALA A 28 -2.76 5.16 1.67
C ALA A 28 -1.65 4.32 2.28
N LEU A 29 -1.50 4.48 3.59
CA LEU A 29 -0.65 3.65 4.44
C LEU A 29 -1.45 3.23 5.66
N VAL A 30 -1.41 1.96 6.01
CA VAL A 30 -1.77 1.44 7.32
C VAL A 30 -0.52 0.82 7.91
N ALA A 31 -0.14 1.22 9.11
CA ALA A 31 1.09 0.77 9.76
C ALA A 31 0.90 0.56 11.27
N THR A 32 1.83 -0.17 11.87
CA THR A 32 2.00 -0.16 13.33
C THR A 32 2.56 1.19 13.78
N ASP A 33 2.18 1.65 14.96
CA ASP A 33 2.63 2.95 15.49
C ASP A 33 4.10 2.97 15.92
N ASP A 34 4.63 1.80 16.30
CA ASP A 34 6.01 1.56 16.71
C ASP A 34 6.91 1.02 15.58
N ASP A 35 6.38 0.96 14.36
CA ASP A 35 7.00 0.43 13.14
C ASP A 35 7.46 -1.04 13.25
N GLN A 36 7.05 -1.76 14.31
CA GLN A 36 7.42 -3.16 14.52
C GLN A 36 6.47 -4.10 13.78
N PRO A 37 6.99 -5.20 13.18
CA PRO A 37 6.16 -6.15 12.47
C PRO A 37 5.31 -6.99 13.43
N VAL A 38 4.00 -6.99 13.22
CA VAL A 38 3.01 -7.78 13.97
C VAL A 38 2.57 -9.00 13.17
N ALA A 39 1.87 -9.94 13.82
CA ALA A 39 1.30 -11.09 13.15
C ALA A 39 0.31 -10.64 12.06
N ALA A 40 0.47 -11.20 10.87
CA ALA A 40 -0.31 -10.86 9.68
C ALA A 40 -0.73 -12.13 8.94
N ALA A 41 -1.97 -12.11 8.43
CA ALA A 41 -2.50 -13.15 7.58
C ALA A 41 -3.18 -12.49 6.36
N GLY A 42 -3.09 -13.14 5.20
CA GLY A 42 -3.66 -12.64 3.96
C GLY A 42 -4.29 -13.77 3.16
N VAL A 43 -5.48 -13.51 2.62
CA VAL A 43 -6.10 -14.34 1.58
C VAL A 43 -6.06 -13.56 0.28
N PHE A 44 -5.79 -14.25 -0.82
CA PHE A 44 -5.54 -13.64 -2.11
C PHE A 44 -6.49 -14.21 -3.16
N THR A 45 -6.75 -13.43 -4.21
CA THR A 45 -7.60 -13.88 -5.31
C THR A 45 -7.11 -15.20 -5.91
N PRO A 46 -8.00 -16.17 -6.20
CA PRO A 46 -7.65 -17.43 -6.87
C PRO A 46 -7.48 -17.26 -8.39
N ASN A 47 -7.67 -16.05 -8.91
CA ASN A 47 -7.52 -15.78 -10.34
C ASN A 47 -6.10 -16.09 -10.81
N ARG A 48 -5.96 -16.79 -11.94
CA ARG A 48 -4.65 -17.14 -12.53
C ARG A 48 -3.86 -15.91 -13.01
N MET A 49 -4.57 -14.83 -13.37
CA MET A 49 -3.98 -13.56 -13.79
C MET A 49 -3.83 -12.64 -12.57
N THR A 50 -3.00 -13.02 -11.60
CA THR A 50 -2.75 -12.22 -10.40
C THR A 50 -1.93 -10.98 -10.73
N ALA A 51 -2.25 -9.85 -10.08
CA ALA A 51 -1.49 -8.63 -10.17
C ALA A 51 -0.12 -8.77 -9.45
N ALA A 52 0.86 -7.97 -9.87
CA ALA A 52 2.17 -7.91 -9.21
C ALA A 52 2.11 -7.73 -7.67
N PRO A 53 1.30 -6.80 -7.10
CA PRO A 53 1.19 -6.62 -5.64
C PRO A 53 0.68 -7.86 -4.90
N VAL A 54 -0.18 -8.68 -5.52
CA VAL A 54 -0.66 -9.93 -4.92
C VAL A 54 0.49 -10.93 -4.78
N GLN A 55 1.30 -11.09 -5.83
CA GLN A 55 2.44 -12.00 -5.83
C GLN A 55 3.49 -11.55 -4.81
N LEU A 56 3.76 -10.24 -4.75
CA LEU A 56 4.66 -9.63 -3.76
C LEU A 56 4.18 -9.89 -2.32
N CYS A 57 2.92 -9.63 -2.00
CA CYS A 57 2.38 -9.87 -0.66
C CYS A 57 2.50 -11.34 -0.23
N GLN A 58 2.22 -12.28 -1.14
CA GLN A 58 2.41 -13.70 -0.88
C GLN A 58 3.87 -14.05 -0.59
N ALA A 59 4.82 -13.46 -1.34
CA ALA A 59 6.25 -13.67 -1.13
C ALA A 59 6.71 -13.08 0.22
N HIS A 60 6.30 -11.85 0.53
CA HIS A 60 6.61 -11.16 1.78
C HIS A 60 6.09 -11.93 2.99
N LEU A 61 4.81 -12.30 3.02
CA LEU A 61 4.23 -13.08 4.12
C LEU A 61 4.92 -14.45 4.32
N ARG A 62 5.35 -15.11 3.24
CA ARG A 62 6.15 -16.34 3.35
C ARG A 62 7.53 -16.07 3.95
N ALA A 63 8.21 -15.03 3.48
CA ALA A 63 9.55 -14.66 3.94
C ALA A 63 9.57 -14.26 5.43
N THR A 64 8.49 -13.64 5.92
CA THR A 64 8.39 -13.15 7.30
C THR A 64 7.74 -14.11 8.27
N SER A 65 7.36 -15.31 7.81
CA SER A 65 6.54 -16.24 8.60
C SER A 65 5.23 -15.60 9.10
N GLY A 66 4.57 -14.84 8.23
CA GLY A 66 3.29 -14.19 8.52
C GLY A 66 3.42 -12.97 9.41
N ARG A 67 4.37 -12.07 9.12
CA ARG A 67 4.51 -10.80 9.84
C ARG A 67 4.60 -9.60 8.90
N ALA A 68 4.02 -8.48 9.30
CA ALA A 68 4.09 -7.22 8.56
C ALA A 68 4.01 -6.03 9.53
N ALA A 69 4.68 -4.93 9.19
CA ALA A 69 4.63 -3.65 9.90
C ALA A 69 3.73 -2.65 9.19
N ALA A 70 3.57 -2.76 7.87
CA ALA A 70 2.75 -1.83 7.10
C ALA A 70 2.12 -2.46 5.86
N VAL A 71 1.09 -1.79 5.35
CA VAL A 71 0.47 -2.04 4.04
C VAL A 71 0.40 -0.71 3.30
N LEU A 72 1.07 -0.62 2.14
CA LEU A 72 0.95 0.48 1.19
C LEU A 72 -0.22 0.19 0.24
N LEU A 73 -1.14 1.12 0.08
CA LEU A 73 -2.30 0.93 -0.80
C LEU A 73 -2.40 2.08 -1.79
N ASN A 74 -2.63 1.79 -3.08
CA ASN A 74 -2.94 2.82 -4.06
C ASN A 74 -4.23 2.51 -4.82
N SER A 75 -4.93 3.56 -5.25
CA SER A 75 -6.05 3.49 -6.18
C SER A 75 -5.70 4.09 -7.54
N GLY A 76 -6.62 4.00 -8.51
CA GLY A 76 -6.43 4.48 -9.89
C GLY A 76 -5.64 3.55 -10.82
N ASN A 77 -4.77 2.69 -10.29
CA ASN A 77 -3.95 1.77 -11.07
C ASN A 77 -3.76 0.43 -10.34
N ALA A 78 -4.11 -0.68 -10.98
CA ALA A 78 -4.08 -2.01 -10.37
C ALA A 78 -2.69 -2.68 -10.38
N ASN A 79 -1.72 -2.16 -11.14
CA ASN A 79 -0.44 -2.81 -11.41
C ASN A 79 -0.61 -4.31 -11.79
N ALA A 80 -1.59 -4.56 -12.64
CA ALA A 80 -1.96 -5.89 -13.10
C ALA A 80 -1.64 -6.05 -14.58
N ALA A 81 -1.23 -7.25 -14.98
CA ALA A 81 -0.76 -7.54 -16.35
C ALA A 81 0.44 -6.68 -16.80
N THR A 82 1.32 -6.31 -15.85
CA THR A 82 2.48 -5.44 -16.06
C THR A 82 3.83 -6.18 -16.13
N GLY A 83 3.82 -7.50 -15.95
CA GLY A 83 5.01 -8.37 -16.02
C GLY A 83 6.04 -8.07 -14.93
N GLU A 84 7.27 -8.56 -15.12
CA GLU A 84 8.39 -8.31 -14.21
C GLU A 84 8.62 -6.84 -13.88
N PRO A 85 8.51 -5.90 -14.84
CA PRO A 85 8.68 -4.49 -14.51
C PRO A 85 7.65 -3.98 -13.49
N GLY A 86 6.40 -4.47 -13.53
CA GLY A 86 5.41 -4.14 -12.51
C GLY A 86 5.69 -4.77 -11.14
N HIS A 87 6.33 -5.94 -11.11
CA HIS A 87 6.81 -6.54 -9.87
C HIS A 87 7.92 -5.70 -9.24
N ALA A 88 8.91 -5.31 -10.04
CA ALA A 88 10.00 -4.42 -9.60
C ALA A 88 9.49 -3.06 -9.09
N ASP A 89 8.46 -2.49 -9.71
CA ASP A 89 7.82 -1.25 -9.22
C ASP A 89 7.26 -1.42 -7.80
N ALA A 90 6.58 -2.55 -7.54
CA ALA A 90 6.02 -2.85 -6.23
C ALA A 90 7.11 -3.11 -5.18
N GLU A 91 8.18 -3.83 -5.53
CA GLU A 91 9.35 -4.02 -4.67
C GLU A 91 10.02 -2.68 -4.33
N HIS A 92 10.17 -1.80 -5.32
CA HIS A 92 10.78 -0.50 -5.12
C HIS A 92 9.97 0.36 -4.14
N LEU A 93 8.66 0.48 -4.36
CA LEU A 93 7.79 1.31 -3.52
C LEU A 93 7.67 0.77 -2.09
N THR A 94 7.57 -0.55 -1.91
CA THR A 94 7.58 -1.16 -0.57
C THR A 94 8.94 -0.99 0.12
N GLY A 95 10.05 -1.06 -0.62
CA GLY A 95 11.38 -0.76 -0.13
C GLY A 95 11.54 0.69 0.36
N LEU A 96 10.96 1.67 -0.35
CA LEU A 96 10.96 3.07 0.09
C LEU A 96 10.17 3.27 1.38
N VAL A 97 8.98 2.68 1.49
CA VAL A 97 8.18 2.73 2.72
C VAL A 97 8.95 2.07 3.88
N ALA A 98 9.58 0.92 3.64
CA ALA A 98 10.35 0.22 4.66
C ALA A 98 11.55 1.05 5.15
N ALA A 99 12.23 1.75 4.24
CA ALA A 99 13.34 2.64 4.59
C ALA A 99 12.88 3.81 5.48
N GLU A 100 11.74 4.43 5.18
CA GLU A 100 11.16 5.51 5.99
C GLU A 100 10.69 5.03 7.37
N LEU A 101 10.20 3.78 7.47
CA LEU A 101 9.77 3.16 8.73
C LEU A 101 10.92 2.50 9.51
N GLY A 102 12.11 2.39 8.93
CA GLY A 102 13.25 1.68 9.54
C GLY A 102 13.03 0.17 9.71
N CYS A 103 12.17 -0.45 8.89
CA CYS A 103 11.89 -1.88 8.92
C CYS A 103 12.44 -2.58 7.67
N ALA A 104 12.42 -3.92 7.66
CA ALA A 104 12.86 -4.66 6.48
C ALA A 104 11.81 -4.61 5.36
N PRO A 105 12.19 -4.55 4.06
CA PRO A 105 11.26 -4.44 2.93
C PRO A 105 10.14 -5.49 2.93
N HIS A 106 10.46 -6.72 3.31
CA HIS A 106 9.50 -7.82 3.37
C HIS A 106 8.42 -7.66 4.47
N HIS A 107 8.57 -6.71 5.39
CA HIS A 107 7.53 -6.37 6.37
C HIS A 107 6.51 -5.35 5.84
N VAL A 108 6.68 -4.85 4.62
CA VAL A 108 5.72 -3.95 3.98
C VAL A 108 4.95 -4.72 2.91
N LEU A 109 3.63 -4.79 3.04
CA LEU A 109 2.74 -5.35 2.02
C LEU A 109 2.27 -4.24 1.07
N MET A 110 1.76 -4.61 -0.10
CA MET A 110 1.22 -3.66 -1.07
C MET A 110 -0.08 -4.13 -1.69
N CYS A 111 -1.05 -3.22 -1.80
CA CYS A 111 -2.31 -3.42 -2.52
C CYS A 111 -2.48 -2.33 -3.58
N SER A 112 -2.95 -2.71 -4.77
CA SER A 112 -3.23 -1.77 -5.85
C SER A 112 -4.58 -2.08 -6.47
N THR A 113 -5.37 -1.05 -6.77
CA THR A 113 -6.68 -1.17 -7.42
C THR A 113 -6.87 -0.10 -8.49
N GLY A 114 -7.59 -0.42 -9.57
CA GLY A 114 -7.85 0.49 -10.68
C GLY A 114 -7.64 -0.15 -12.04
N LEU A 115 -7.16 0.64 -13.00
CA LEU A 115 -6.98 0.17 -14.38
C LEU A 115 -5.92 -0.93 -14.50
N ILE A 116 -6.22 -1.95 -15.30
CA ILE A 116 -5.33 -3.09 -15.61
C ILE A 116 -4.53 -2.78 -16.88
N GLY A 117 -3.28 -3.25 -16.94
CA GLY A 117 -2.40 -3.13 -18.12
C GLY A 117 -1.50 -1.90 -18.12
N ASN A 118 -1.61 -1.03 -17.12
CA ASN A 118 -0.79 0.17 -16.98
C ASN A 118 0.27 -0.02 -15.89
N ARG A 119 1.48 0.49 -16.14
CA ARG A 119 2.54 0.55 -15.13
C ARG A 119 2.22 1.61 -14.07
N LEU A 120 2.73 1.44 -12.86
CA LEU A 120 2.58 2.43 -11.80
C LEU A 120 3.36 3.71 -12.16
N PRO A 121 2.86 4.91 -11.84
CA PRO A 121 3.64 6.14 -11.91
C PRO A 121 4.61 6.19 -10.72
N VAL A 122 5.65 5.35 -10.75
CA VAL A 122 6.55 5.11 -9.62
C VAL A 122 7.17 6.39 -9.07
N ASP A 123 7.64 7.29 -9.93
CA ASP A 123 8.27 8.55 -9.50
C ASP A 123 7.31 9.43 -8.69
N VAL A 124 6.03 9.45 -9.10
CA VAL A 124 4.96 10.20 -8.42
C VAL A 124 4.69 9.60 -7.05
N MET A 125 4.50 8.28 -6.99
CA MET A 125 4.26 7.58 -5.72
C MET A 125 5.47 7.68 -4.79
N ALA A 126 6.68 7.47 -5.29
CA ALA A 126 7.93 7.57 -4.54
C ALA A 126 8.12 8.97 -3.92
N GLY A 127 7.81 10.03 -4.69
CA GLY A 127 7.84 11.40 -4.18
C GLY A 127 6.85 11.66 -3.04
N ALA A 128 5.73 10.94 -3.00
CA ALA A 128 4.71 11.07 -1.96
C ALA A 128 5.01 10.25 -0.69
N VAL A 129 5.82 9.19 -0.77
CA VAL A 129 6.09 8.27 0.36
C VAL A 129 6.53 8.99 1.65
N PRO A 130 7.53 9.91 1.64
CA PRO A 130 7.93 10.59 2.88
C PRO A 130 6.81 11.44 3.50
N GLY A 131 5.97 12.05 2.66
CA GLY A 131 4.79 12.80 3.09
C GLY A 131 3.74 11.90 3.73
N LEU A 132 3.44 10.78 3.08
CA LEU A 132 2.48 9.77 3.54
C LEU A 132 2.91 9.18 4.89
N VAL A 133 4.17 8.77 5.01
CA VAL A 133 4.69 8.18 6.26
C VAL A 133 4.63 9.17 7.41
N ARG A 134 4.97 10.45 7.19
CA ARG A 134 4.85 11.49 8.23
C ARG A 134 3.41 11.82 8.61
N ALA A 135 2.47 11.69 7.69
CA ALA A 135 1.05 12.00 7.94
C ALA A 135 0.34 10.89 8.73
N ARG A 136 0.95 9.70 8.90
CA ARG A 136 0.31 8.58 9.60
C ARG A 136 -0.01 8.95 11.05
N GLY A 137 -1.24 8.68 11.45
CA GLY A 137 -1.71 8.95 12.80
C GLY A 137 -2.98 8.17 13.13
N VAL A 138 -3.42 8.28 14.39
CA VAL A 138 -4.63 7.61 14.88
C VAL A 138 -5.91 8.14 14.22
N ASP A 139 -5.89 9.38 13.72
CA ASP A 139 -7.03 10.02 13.06
C ASP A 139 -7.06 9.81 11.53
N GLY A 140 -6.01 9.26 10.93
CA GLY A 140 -5.88 9.16 9.46
C GLY A 140 -6.65 8.01 8.81
N ALA A 141 -7.50 7.31 9.55
CA ALA A 141 -8.25 6.15 9.06
C ALA A 141 -9.29 6.52 7.99
N ALA A 142 -9.89 7.71 8.09
CA ALA A 142 -10.86 8.21 7.11
C ALA A 142 -10.17 8.50 5.77
N ASP A 143 -9.08 9.25 5.82
CA ASP A 143 -8.28 9.59 4.63
C ASP A 143 -7.72 8.33 3.96
N ALA A 144 -7.25 7.35 4.74
CA ALA A 144 -6.78 6.08 4.21
C ALA A 144 -7.91 5.29 3.51
N ALA A 145 -9.13 5.32 4.05
CA ALA A 145 -10.29 4.67 3.46
C ALA A 145 -10.72 5.36 2.15
N GLU A 146 -10.70 6.69 2.10
CA GLU A 146 -10.99 7.45 0.89
C GLU A 146 -9.93 7.21 -0.20
N ALA A 147 -8.66 7.15 0.18
CA ALA A 147 -7.54 6.98 -0.75
C ALA A 147 -7.54 5.65 -1.51
N ILE A 148 -8.21 4.61 -1.01
CA ILE A 148 -8.30 3.31 -1.69
C ILE A 148 -9.51 3.20 -2.63
N MET A 149 -10.41 4.20 -2.64
CA MET A 149 -11.63 4.18 -3.45
C MET A 149 -11.32 4.35 -4.94
N THR A 150 -12.08 3.62 -5.77
CA THR A 150 -12.05 3.71 -7.24
C THR A 150 -13.35 4.28 -7.79
N THR A 151 -14.38 3.46 -7.95
CA THR A 151 -15.72 3.87 -8.37
C THR A 151 -16.72 3.82 -7.22
N ASP A 152 -16.21 3.63 -6.01
CA ASP A 152 -16.96 3.58 -4.77
C ASP A 152 -17.68 4.93 -4.55
N THR A 153 -18.92 4.88 -4.04
CA THR A 153 -19.73 6.08 -3.77
C THR A 153 -19.67 6.53 -2.31
N ARG A 154 -19.11 5.68 -1.43
CA ARG A 154 -18.94 5.86 0.02
C ARG A 154 -17.85 4.92 0.53
#